data_AF-A0A022RG36-F1
#
_entry.id   AF-A0A022RG36-F1
#
_cell.length_a   1.000
_cell.length_b   1.000
_cell.length_c   1.000
_cell.angle_alpha   90.00
_cell.angle_beta   90.00
_cell.angle_gamma   90.00
#
_symmetry.space_group_name_H-M   'P 1'
#
loop_
_entity.id
_entity.type
_entity.pdbx_description
1 polymer ?
#
loop_
_entity_poly.entity_id
_entity_poly.type
_entity_poly.pdbx_seq_one_letter_code
_entity_poly.pdbx_strand_id
1 'polypeptide(L)' 'MEEERVTLDLLKKKMDNFAKERDWEKFHSPRNLLLAL' A
#
# COMPACT_ATOMS: atom_id res chain seq x y z
N MET A 1 0.93 22.19 15.22
CA MET A 1 1.47 20.84 14.92
C MET A 1 1.80 20.84 13.46
N GLU A 2 3.05 20.59 13.09
CA GLU A 2 3.45 20.51 11.69
C GLU A 2 2.83 19.23 11.11
N GLU A 3 1.97 19.38 10.11
CA GLU A 3 1.38 18.22 9.43
C GLU A 3 2.51 17.46 8.74
N GLU A 4 2.72 16.22 9.18
CA GLU A 4 3.71 15.33 8.59
C GLU A 4 3.33 15.08 7.12
N ARG A 5 4.13 15.61 6.18
CA ARG A 5 3.85 15.47 4.75
C ARG A 5 3.87 14.01 4.36
N VAL A 6 2.78 13.53 3.75
CA VAL A 6 2.74 12.18 3.18
C VAL A 6 3.63 12.13 1.94
N THR A 7 4.70 11.34 2.01
CA THR A 7 5.56 11.03 0.86
C THR A 7 5.11 9.73 0.18
N LEU A 8 5.48 9.54 -1.09
CA LEU A 8 5.21 8.28 -1.79
C LEU A 8 5.86 7.08 -1.10
N ASP A 9 7.06 7.25 -0.56
CA ASP A 9 7.75 6.19 0.19
C ASP A 9 7.01 5.84 1.48
N LEU A 10 6.51 6.85 2.21
CA LEU A 10 5.71 6.63 3.41
C LEU A 10 4.40 5.90 3.07
N LEU A 11 3.72 6.34 2.01
CA LEU A 11 2.47 5.73 1.55
C LEU A 11 2.70 4.28 1.13
N LYS A 12 3.74 4.01 0.34
CA LYS A 12 4.13 2.65 -0.08
C LYS A 12 4.36 1.73 1.11
N LYS A 13 5.11 2.19 2.13
CA LYS A 13 5.35 1.42 3.36
C LYS A 13 4.05 1.14 4.12
N LYS A 14 3.16 2.14 4.24
CA LYS A 14 1.86 1.95 4.91
C LYS A 14 0.97 0.94 4.18
N MET A 15 0.91 1.01 2.85
CA MET A 15 0.14 0.07 2.03
C MET A 15 0.68 -1.36 2.12
N ASP A 16 2.00 -1.53 2.10
CA ASP A 16 2.67 -2.82 2.24
C ASP A 16 2.36 -3.47 3.60
N ASN A 17 2.52 -2.73 4.69
CA ASN A 17 2.20 -3.21 6.04
C ASN A 17 0.72 -3.59 6.16
N PHE A 18 -0.19 -2.75 5.65
CA PHE A 18 -1.63 -3.01 5.68
C PHE A 18 -2.02 -4.32 4.98
N ALA A 19 -1.40 -4.60 3.84
CA ALA A 19 -1.65 -5.82 3.08
C ALA A 19 -1.07 -7.05 3.77
N LYS A 20 0.14 -6.96 4.33
CA LYS A 20 0.81 -8.05 5.06
C LYS A 20 0.04 -8.50 6.29
N GLU A 21 -0.46 -7.56 7.10
CA GLU A 21 -1.26 -7.84 8.30
C GLU A 21 -2.52 -8.69 8.00
N ARG A 22 -3.01 -8.65 6.75
CA ARG A 22 -4.22 -9.34 6.31
C ARG A 22 -3.94 -10.55 5.41
N ASP A 23 -2.66 -10.87 5.17
CA ASP A 23 -2.25 -11.88 4.20
C ASP A 23 -2.86 -11.62 2.80
N TRP A 24 -2.88 -10.35 2.39
CA TRP A 24 -3.43 -9.91 1.10
C TRP A 24 -2.41 -9.89 -0.03
N GLU A 25 -1.12 -10.13 0.24
CA GLU A 25 -0.08 -10.14 -0.79
C GLU A 25 -0.37 -11.12 -1.93
N LYS A 26 -1.05 -12.25 -1.64
CA LYS A 26 -1.50 -13.21 -2.65
C LYS A 26 -2.43 -12.63 -3.71
N PHE A 27 -3.10 -11.52 -3.43
CA PHE A 27 -3.97 -10.83 -4.39
C PHE A 27 -3.26 -9.74 -5.17
N HIS A 28 -2.03 -9.35 -4.80
CA HIS A 28 -1.27 -8.26 -5.42
C HIS A 28 -0.52 -8.70 -6.69
N SER A 29 -1.17 -9.48 -7.55
CA SER A 29 -0.64 -9.71 -8.90
C SER A 29 -0.71 -8.41 -9.72
N PRO A 30 0.20 -8.17 -10.68
CA PRO A 30 0.19 -6.95 -11.49
C PRO A 30 -1.17 -6.66 -12.15
N ARG A 31 -1.86 -7.70 -12.65
CA ARG A 31 -3.20 -7.58 -13.25
C ARG A 31 -4.25 -7.12 -12.24
N ASN A 32 -4.25 -7.71 -11.04
CA ASN A 32 -5.23 -7.36 -10.02
C ASN A 32 -5.05 -5.94 -9.51
N LEU A 33 -3.79 -5.52 -9.32
CA LEU A 33 -3.48 -4.14 -8.95
C LEU A 33 -3.92 -3.17 -10.04
N LEU A 34 -3.67 -3.48 -11.32
CA LEU A 34 -4.11 -2.64 -12.43
C LEU A 34 -5.64 -2.46 -12.49
N LEU A 35 -6.41 -3.51 -12.17
CA LEU A 35 -7.87 -3.45 -12.16
C LEU A 35 -8.46 -2.75 -10.92
N ALA A 36 -7.66 -2.56 -9.87
CA ALA A 36 -8.09 -1.89 -8.63
C ALA A 36 -7.81 -0.37 -8.65
N LEU A 37 -7.03 0.11 -9.63
CA LEU A 37 -6.75 1.51 -9.90
C LEU A 37 -7.86 2.13 -10.76
#